data_AF-A0A564QAE6-F1
#
_entry.id   AF-A0A564QAE6-F1
#
_cell.length_a   1.000
_cell.length_b   1.000
_cell.length_c   1.000
_cell.angle_alpha   90.00
_cell.angle_beta   90.00
_cell.angle_gamma   90.00
#
_symmetry.space_group_name_H-M   'P 1'
#
loop_
_entity.id
_entity.type
_entity.pdbx_description
1 polymer ?
#
loop_
_entity_poly.entity_id
_entity_poly.type
_entity_poly.pdbx_seq_one_letter_code
_entity_poly.pdbx_strand_id
1 'polypeptide(L)'
;MRGDSFGHEHMEDRAHVLMEQYHIFNSLPEHVKSVDIGYFTGDGGMVSAKDADEYFLLMEEVEGSEYFLDLNRISERGELEDLDRERARALSSYLARIHAIKPEKGSESLYTRRIRELAGHGECIMGLMDSYTPDLGFITWDELEEIEKGAIGWRWRIKGRVERLCAVHGDFHPWNILFREGAPSFILLDRSRGAWGEAADDVSSITINYIFYALNEYGSFKGEFKELYDIFWETYLEESHDPEILEIIPPFYLFRGLVVASPIWYPNLDIKVRLKLFNFIKSMAKIERFDYRHVEKYLE
;
A
#
# COMPACT_ATOMS: atom_id res chain seq x y z
N MET A 1 -23.90 -17.15 -1.29
CA MET A 1 -23.64 -16.44 -0.02
C MET A 1 -24.15 -15.01 -0.12
N ARG A 2 -24.77 -14.44 0.92
CA ARG A 2 -25.15 -13.01 0.94
C ARG A 2 -23.94 -12.18 1.40
N GLY A 3 -23.84 -10.93 0.94
CA GLY A 3 -22.78 -10.04 1.42
C GLY A 3 -23.06 -9.50 2.82
N ASP A 4 -21.99 -9.29 3.59
CA ASP A 4 -21.99 -8.71 4.94
C ASP A 4 -20.62 -8.06 5.25
N SER A 5 -20.50 -7.46 6.45
CA SER A 5 -19.32 -6.67 6.87
C SER A 5 -18.21 -7.48 7.56
N PHE A 6 -18.28 -8.81 7.50
CA PHE A 6 -17.29 -9.73 8.08
C PHE A 6 -16.28 -10.24 7.06
N GLY A 7 -16.05 -9.49 5.97
CA GLY A 7 -15.19 -9.92 4.88
C GLY A 7 -15.95 -10.65 3.77
N HIS A 8 -17.21 -10.30 3.53
CA HIS A 8 -18.03 -10.83 2.43
C HIS A 8 -18.65 -9.72 1.58
N GLU A 9 -18.12 -8.50 1.68
CA GLU A 9 -18.67 -7.30 1.04
C GLU A 9 -18.65 -7.46 -0.49
N HIS A 10 -17.53 -7.91 -1.06
CA HIS A 10 -17.32 -8.05 -2.49
C HIS A 10 -17.60 -9.47 -3.00
N MET A 11 -17.74 -9.60 -4.33
CA MET A 11 -18.07 -10.88 -4.97
C MET A 11 -16.91 -11.87 -4.85
N GLU A 12 -15.69 -11.38 -5.04
CA GLU A 12 -14.43 -12.09 -4.89
C GLU A 12 -14.25 -12.67 -3.48
N ASP A 13 -14.66 -11.97 -2.42
CA ASP A 13 -14.58 -12.51 -1.05
C ASP A 13 -15.46 -13.75 -0.89
N ARG A 14 -16.69 -13.65 -1.40
CA ARG A 14 -17.65 -14.76 -1.35
C ARG A 14 -17.22 -15.90 -2.25
N ALA A 15 -16.60 -15.59 -3.39
CA ALA A 15 -16.06 -16.58 -4.29
C ALA A 15 -14.91 -17.35 -3.60
N HIS A 16 -13.98 -16.66 -2.95
CA HIS A 16 -12.91 -17.26 -2.16
C HIS A 16 -13.45 -18.25 -1.12
N VAL A 17 -14.42 -17.83 -0.29
CA VAL A 17 -15.04 -18.71 0.73
C VAL A 17 -15.71 -19.93 0.10
N LEU A 18 -16.46 -19.76 -0.99
CA LEU A 18 -17.13 -20.87 -1.67
C LEU A 18 -16.13 -21.85 -2.31
N MET A 19 -15.05 -21.34 -2.88
CA MET A 19 -13.98 -22.15 -3.47
C MET A 19 -13.28 -23.00 -2.39
N GLU A 20 -12.90 -22.39 -1.28
CA GLU A 20 -12.31 -23.10 -0.16
C GLU A 20 -13.26 -24.20 0.35
N GLN A 21 -14.53 -23.88 0.60
CA GLN A 21 -15.55 -24.84 1.00
C GLN A 21 -15.67 -26.01 0.02
N TYR A 22 -15.70 -25.73 -1.28
CA TYR A 22 -15.78 -26.76 -2.31
C TYR A 22 -14.61 -27.75 -2.23
N HIS A 23 -13.39 -27.26 -1.95
CA HIS A 23 -12.20 -28.12 -1.83
C HIS A 23 -12.13 -28.87 -0.51
N ILE A 24 -12.39 -28.21 0.62
CA ILE A 24 -12.14 -28.80 1.94
C ILE A 24 -13.27 -29.71 2.44
N PHE A 25 -14.53 -29.51 2.00
CA PHE A 25 -15.66 -30.30 2.51
C PHE A 25 -15.51 -31.80 2.22
N ASN A 26 -14.84 -32.17 1.14
CA ASN A 26 -14.65 -33.56 0.73
C ASN A 26 -13.48 -34.25 1.44
N SER A 27 -12.62 -33.52 2.16
CA SER A 27 -11.46 -34.09 2.86
C SER A 27 -11.76 -34.47 4.32
N LEU A 28 -12.85 -33.97 4.90
CA LEU A 28 -13.24 -34.26 6.28
C LEU A 28 -14.23 -35.44 6.36
N PRO A 29 -13.91 -36.53 7.08
CA PRO A 29 -14.86 -37.62 7.32
C PRO A 29 -16.17 -37.14 7.95
N GLU A 30 -17.28 -37.80 7.62
CA GLU A 30 -18.62 -37.50 8.16
C GLU A 30 -19.16 -36.08 7.84
N HIS A 31 -18.50 -35.35 6.93
CA HIS A 31 -18.99 -34.10 6.39
C HIS A 31 -19.83 -34.31 5.12
N VAL A 32 -20.79 -33.41 4.85
CA VAL A 32 -21.53 -33.42 3.59
C VAL A 32 -20.59 -33.13 2.42
N LYS A 33 -20.72 -33.89 1.33
CA LYS A 33 -19.88 -33.72 0.15
C LYS A 33 -20.28 -32.47 -0.63
N SER A 34 -19.30 -31.68 -1.01
CA SER A 34 -19.45 -30.67 -2.05
C SER A 34 -19.46 -31.38 -3.42
N VAL A 35 -20.45 -31.08 -4.26
CA VAL A 35 -20.65 -31.75 -5.56
C VAL A 35 -20.19 -30.88 -6.73
N ASP A 36 -20.35 -29.56 -6.62
CA ASP A 36 -20.05 -28.60 -7.67
C ASP A 36 -19.84 -27.20 -7.05
N ILE A 37 -19.21 -26.31 -7.81
CA ILE A 37 -19.11 -24.88 -7.55
C ILE A 37 -19.31 -24.16 -8.89
N GLY A 38 -19.90 -22.98 -8.88
CA GLY A 38 -20.13 -22.23 -10.11
C GLY A 38 -20.53 -20.78 -9.86
N TYR A 39 -20.82 -20.09 -10.95
CA TYR A 39 -21.27 -18.70 -10.94
C TYR A 39 -22.56 -18.54 -11.74
N PHE A 40 -23.30 -17.48 -11.42
CA PHE A 40 -24.46 -17.07 -12.19
C PHE A 40 -24.05 -16.08 -13.28
N THR A 41 -24.57 -16.26 -14.49
CA THR A 41 -24.39 -15.31 -15.60
C THR A 41 -25.36 -14.14 -15.48
N GLY A 42 -25.10 -13.05 -16.22
CA GLY A 42 -25.93 -11.83 -16.16
C GLY A 42 -27.39 -12.03 -16.61
N ASP A 43 -27.68 -13.08 -17.37
CA ASP A 43 -29.03 -13.50 -17.78
C ASP A 43 -29.66 -14.55 -16.82
N GLY A 44 -28.99 -14.87 -15.71
CA GLY A 44 -29.49 -15.80 -14.69
C GLY A 44 -29.17 -17.28 -14.96
N GLY A 45 -28.40 -17.59 -16.00
CA GLY A 45 -27.84 -18.92 -16.23
C GLY A 45 -26.85 -19.34 -15.14
N MET A 46 -26.54 -20.63 -15.06
CA MET A 46 -25.58 -21.21 -14.13
C MET A 46 -24.45 -21.88 -14.90
N VAL A 47 -23.21 -21.56 -14.57
CA VAL A 47 -22.02 -22.16 -15.17
C VAL A 47 -21.19 -22.81 -14.08
N SER A 48 -20.88 -24.09 -14.26
CA SER A 48 -19.99 -24.83 -13.36
C SER A 48 -18.55 -24.37 -13.55
N ALA A 49 -17.84 -24.25 -12.43
CA ALA A 49 -16.41 -23.94 -12.34
C ALA A 49 -15.63 -25.09 -11.67
N LYS A 50 -16.24 -26.27 -11.49
CA LYS A 50 -15.65 -27.39 -10.76
C LYS A 50 -14.37 -27.96 -11.37
N ASP A 51 -14.19 -27.77 -12.67
CA ASP A 51 -13.08 -28.30 -13.46
C ASP A 51 -11.96 -27.26 -13.64
N ALA A 52 -12.06 -26.09 -12.98
CA ALA A 52 -10.99 -25.11 -12.93
C ALA A 52 -9.85 -25.61 -12.04
N ASP A 53 -8.63 -25.61 -12.57
CA ASP A 53 -7.40 -25.91 -11.82
C ASP A 53 -6.72 -24.62 -11.36
N GLU A 54 -6.64 -23.64 -12.25
CA GLU A 54 -6.10 -22.30 -11.94
C GLU A 54 -6.83 -21.18 -12.71
N TYR A 55 -6.72 -19.96 -12.17
CA TYR A 55 -7.24 -18.74 -12.79
C TYR A 55 -6.13 -17.96 -13.51
N PHE A 56 -6.49 -17.29 -14.61
CA PHE A 56 -5.61 -16.35 -15.29
C PHE A 56 -6.35 -15.04 -15.57
N LEU A 57 -5.60 -13.93 -15.52
CA LEU A 57 -6.06 -12.61 -15.90
C LEU A 57 -5.38 -12.21 -17.21
N LEU A 58 -6.17 -11.79 -18.20
CA LEU A 58 -5.66 -11.22 -19.45
C LEU A 58 -5.78 -9.69 -19.37
N MET A 59 -4.69 -8.99 -19.67
CA MET A 59 -4.62 -7.52 -19.61
C MET A 59 -4.15 -6.96 -20.95
N GLU A 60 -4.44 -5.69 -21.20
CA GLU A 60 -3.84 -4.96 -22.31
C GLU A 60 -2.33 -4.82 -22.09
N GLU A 61 -1.55 -4.97 -23.16
CA GLU A 61 -0.14 -4.63 -23.16
C GLU A 61 0.01 -3.11 -23.23
N VAL A 62 0.89 -2.54 -22.41
CA VAL A 62 1.13 -1.10 -22.34
C VAL A 62 2.62 -0.80 -22.46
N GLU A 63 2.95 0.31 -23.12
CA GLU A 63 4.31 0.79 -23.30
C GLU A 63 4.63 1.94 -22.33
N GLY A 64 5.88 1.98 -21.86
CA GLY A 64 6.41 3.04 -21.00
C GLY A 64 7.65 2.55 -20.23
N SER A 65 8.21 3.42 -19.39
CA SER A 65 9.32 3.09 -18.50
C SER A 65 8.88 3.20 -17.05
N GLU A 66 9.23 2.21 -16.22
CA GLU A 66 8.91 2.25 -14.80
C GLU A 66 9.56 3.45 -14.11
N TYR A 67 8.83 4.10 -13.21
CA TYR A 67 9.32 5.28 -12.49
C TYR A 67 10.56 4.99 -11.63
N PHE A 68 10.76 3.74 -11.16
CA PHE A 68 11.97 3.40 -10.41
C PHE A 68 13.25 3.62 -11.24
N LEU A 69 13.18 3.53 -12.58
CA LEU A 69 14.31 3.80 -13.46
C LEU A 69 14.72 5.28 -13.42
N ASP A 70 13.75 6.20 -13.30
CA ASP A 70 14.04 7.62 -13.10
C ASP A 70 14.74 7.84 -11.75
N LEU A 71 14.24 7.20 -10.68
CA LEU A 71 14.83 7.33 -9.35
C LEU A 71 16.27 6.79 -9.31
N ASN A 72 16.53 5.66 -9.97
CA ASN A 72 17.88 5.14 -10.12
C ASN A 72 18.78 6.10 -10.89
N ARG A 73 18.30 6.66 -12.02
CA ARG A 73 19.04 7.66 -12.81
C ARG A 73 19.39 8.89 -11.97
N ILE A 74 18.46 9.38 -11.16
CA ILE A 74 18.68 10.53 -10.26
C ILE A 74 19.76 10.19 -9.23
N SER A 75 19.72 8.99 -8.63
CA SER A 75 20.74 8.51 -7.68
C SER A 75 22.12 8.49 -8.33
N GLU A 76 22.23 7.89 -9.53
CA GLU A 76 23.49 7.72 -10.24
C GLU A 76 24.12 9.06 -10.67
N ARG A 77 23.29 10.04 -11.05
CA ARG A 77 23.77 11.34 -11.52
C ARG A 77 23.92 12.37 -10.40
N GLY A 78 23.15 12.25 -9.32
CA GLY A 78 23.07 13.26 -8.27
C GLY A 78 22.49 14.59 -8.77
N GLU A 79 21.53 14.55 -9.71
CA GLU A 79 20.88 15.75 -10.25
C GLU A 79 19.43 15.47 -10.69
N LEU A 80 18.57 16.50 -10.59
CA LEU A 80 17.20 16.49 -11.11
C LEU A 80 17.10 17.26 -12.42
N GLU A 81 16.41 16.66 -13.38
CA GLU A 81 15.92 17.33 -14.58
C GLU A 81 14.55 17.99 -14.30
N ASP A 82 14.15 18.94 -15.14
CA ASP A 82 12.82 19.57 -15.02
C ASP A 82 11.69 18.54 -15.15
N LEU A 83 11.90 17.52 -15.99
CA LEU A 83 10.95 16.43 -16.19
C LEU A 83 10.71 15.64 -14.89
N ASP A 84 11.71 15.45 -14.03
CA ASP A 84 11.52 14.73 -12.75
C ASP A 84 10.58 15.49 -11.82
N ARG A 85 10.73 16.82 -11.79
CA ARG A 85 9.88 17.73 -11.01
C ARG A 85 8.46 17.74 -11.57
N GLU A 86 8.31 17.77 -12.89
CA GLU A 86 7.02 17.67 -13.55
C GLU A 86 6.33 16.33 -13.28
N ARG A 87 7.07 15.22 -13.29
CA ARG A 87 6.58 13.88 -12.98
C ARG A 87 6.11 13.78 -11.52
N ALA A 88 6.88 14.29 -10.56
CA ALA A 88 6.45 14.33 -9.15
C ALA A 88 5.15 15.12 -8.96
N ARG A 89 5.01 16.29 -9.60
CA ARG A 89 3.76 17.06 -9.61
C ARG A 89 2.62 16.26 -10.23
N ALA A 90 2.85 15.66 -11.41
CA ALA A 90 1.82 14.91 -12.12
C ALA A 90 1.26 13.72 -11.31
N LEU A 91 2.13 13.00 -10.59
CA LEU A 91 1.74 11.92 -9.68
C LEU A 91 0.89 12.46 -8.52
N SER A 92 1.35 13.53 -7.88
CA SER A 92 0.64 14.18 -6.78
C SER A 92 -0.74 14.70 -7.20
N SER A 93 -0.81 15.48 -8.28
CA SER A 93 -2.07 16.02 -8.81
C SER A 93 -3.02 14.90 -9.24
N TYR A 94 -2.50 13.77 -9.75
CA TYR A 94 -3.32 12.61 -10.05
C TYR A 94 -3.95 12.02 -8.80
N LEU A 95 -3.17 11.79 -7.74
CA LEU A 95 -3.71 11.29 -6.47
C LEU A 95 -4.77 12.23 -5.89
N ALA A 96 -4.50 13.53 -5.85
CA ALA A 96 -5.47 14.53 -5.37
C ALA A 96 -6.82 14.43 -6.13
N ARG A 97 -6.77 14.26 -7.46
CA ARG A 97 -8.00 14.08 -8.28
C ARG A 97 -8.74 12.79 -7.96
N ILE A 98 -8.06 11.65 -7.86
CA ILE A 98 -8.76 10.37 -7.62
C ILE A 98 -9.27 10.28 -6.17
N HIS A 99 -8.56 10.86 -5.20
CA HIS A 99 -8.98 10.87 -3.80
C HIS A 99 -10.21 11.75 -3.54
N ALA A 100 -10.54 12.67 -4.46
CA ALA A 100 -11.80 13.41 -4.44
C ALA A 100 -13.03 12.55 -4.80
N ILE A 101 -12.83 11.38 -5.43
CA ILE A 101 -13.90 10.46 -5.82
C ILE A 101 -14.35 9.67 -4.59
N LYS A 102 -15.64 9.74 -4.28
CA LYS A 102 -16.27 9.07 -3.13
C LYS A 102 -17.14 7.89 -3.57
N PRO A 103 -17.20 6.80 -2.79
CA PRO A 103 -18.06 5.67 -3.12
C PRO A 103 -19.54 6.02 -2.95
N GLU A 104 -20.41 5.10 -3.39
CA GLU A 104 -21.83 5.19 -3.12
C GLU A 104 -22.12 5.16 -1.60
N LYS A 105 -23.21 5.82 -1.20
CA LYS A 105 -23.66 5.84 0.21
C LYS A 105 -23.91 4.41 0.71
N GLY A 106 -23.59 4.12 1.96
CA GLY A 106 -23.71 2.76 2.53
C GLY A 106 -22.42 1.93 2.45
N SER A 107 -21.35 2.49 1.87
CA SER A 107 -20.03 1.82 1.74
C SER A 107 -19.13 2.03 2.95
N GLU A 108 -19.62 2.60 4.05
CA GLU A 108 -18.79 3.04 5.20
C GLU A 108 -18.01 1.87 5.84
N SER A 109 -18.57 0.65 5.77
CA SER A 109 -17.92 -0.57 6.26
C SER A 109 -16.61 -0.89 5.53
N LEU A 110 -16.45 -0.47 4.26
CA LEU A 110 -15.22 -0.66 3.49
C LEU A 110 -14.04 0.07 4.14
N TYR A 111 -14.25 1.25 4.71
CA TYR A 111 -13.18 1.95 5.41
C TYR A 111 -12.68 1.15 6.61
N THR A 112 -13.60 0.72 7.47
CA THR A 112 -13.26 -0.11 8.64
C THR A 112 -12.57 -1.41 8.21
N ARG A 113 -12.99 -2.02 7.10
CA ARG A 113 -12.32 -3.18 6.50
C ARG A 113 -10.88 -2.84 6.09
N ARG A 114 -10.66 -1.78 5.32
CA ARG A 114 -9.31 -1.39 4.87
C ARG A 114 -8.34 -1.11 6.01
N ILE A 115 -8.80 -0.44 7.07
CA ILE A 115 -7.96 -0.22 8.26
C ILE A 115 -7.67 -1.53 9.00
N ARG A 116 -8.60 -2.49 9.02
CA ARG A 116 -8.37 -3.84 9.56
C ARG A 116 -7.34 -4.60 8.72
N GLU A 117 -7.42 -4.51 7.40
CA GLU A 117 -6.49 -5.17 6.48
C GLU A 117 -5.09 -4.56 6.55
N LEU A 118 -4.95 -3.23 6.67
CA LEU A 118 -3.65 -2.59 6.90
C LEU A 118 -2.93 -3.19 8.10
N ALA A 119 -3.65 -3.41 9.20
CA ALA A 119 -3.07 -4.01 10.40
C ALA A 119 -2.79 -5.51 10.24
N GLY A 120 -3.79 -6.28 9.75
CA GLY A 120 -3.78 -7.74 9.93
C GLY A 120 -3.80 -8.59 8.67
N HIS A 121 -3.80 -8.02 7.46
CA HIS A 121 -3.73 -8.82 6.24
C HIS A 121 -2.34 -9.44 6.07
N GLY A 122 -2.28 -10.62 5.47
CA GLY A 122 -1.02 -11.37 5.21
C GLY A 122 -0.05 -10.66 4.27
N GLU A 123 -0.51 -9.61 3.59
CA GLU A 123 0.31 -8.77 2.70
C GLU A 123 0.50 -7.35 3.22
N CYS A 124 0.15 -7.12 4.49
CA CYS A 124 0.24 -5.82 5.17
C CYS A 124 1.11 -5.94 6.43
N ILE A 125 0.84 -5.19 7.51
CA ILE A 125 1.75 -5.06 8.65
C ILE A 125 2.07 -6.42 9.31
N MET A 126 1.06 -7.17 9.78
CA MET A 126 1.29 -8.48 10.42
C MET A 126 1.99 -9.46 9.48
N GLY A 127 1.46 -9.65 8.27
CA GLY A 127 2.06 -10.61 7.34
C GLY A 127 3.45 -10.25 6.85
N LEU A 128 3.79 -8.96 6.75
CA LEU A 128 5.17 -8.55 6.52
C LEU A 128 6.06 -8.90 7.71
N MET A 129 5.62 -8.63 8.93
CA MET A 129 6.40 -8.90 10.14
C MET A 129 6.64 -10.40 10.36
N ASP A 130 5.73 -11.27 9.91
CA ASP A 130 5.93 -12.73 9.93
C ASP A 130 7.16 -13.19 9.13
N SER A 131 7.65 -12.37 8.19
CA SER A 131 8.88 -12.63 7.44
C SER A 131 10.17 -12.30 8.18
N TYR A 132 10.11 -11.68 9.37
CA TYR A 132 11.28 -11.22 10.13
C TYR A 132 11.73 -12.27 11.16
N THR A 133 12.82 -12.97 10.87
CA THR A 133 13.39 -14.00 11.75
C THR A 133 14.14 -13.40 12.95
N PRO A 134 14.31 -14.14 14.06
CA PRO A 134 14.97 -13.63 15.28
C PRO A 134 16.43 -13.19 15.12
N ASP A 135 17.13 -13.67 14.10
CA ASP A 135 18.59 -13.61 13.95
C ASP A 135 19.07 -12.47 13.01
N LEU A 136 18.17 -11.55 12.66
CA LEU A 136 18.44 -10.47 11.72
C LEU A 136 19.46 -9.42 12.21
N GLY A 137 19.67 -9.29 13.53
CA GLY A 137 20.71 -8.43 14.11
C GLY A 137 20.41 -6.92 14.11
N PHE A 138 19.31 -6.47 13.51
CA PHE A 138 18.87 -5.06 13.51
C PHE A 138 17.49 -4.83 14.14
N ILE A 139 16.73 -5.89 14.40
CA ILE A 139 15.41 -5.85 15.03
C ILE A 139 15.19 -7.14 15.82
N THR A 140 14.58 -7.01 16.99
CA THR A 140 14.17 -8.12 17.84
C THR A 140 12.65 -8.34 17.74
N TRP A 141 12.19 -9.53 18.13
CA TRP A 141 10.75 -9.81 18.20
C TRP A 141 10.01 -8.92 19.21
N ASP A 142 10.63 -8.58 20.33
CA ASP A 142 10.04 -7.63 21.29
C ASP A 142 9.83 -6.25 20.64
N GLU A 143 10.77 -5.80 19.79
CA GLU A 143 10.61 -4.55 19.06
C GLU A 143 9.55 -4.63 17.96
N LEU A 144 9.41 -5.77 17.28
CA LEU A 144 8.32 -6.01 16.33
C LEU A 144 6.96 -6.03 17.02
N GLU A 145 6.86 -6.68 18.20
CA GLU A 145 5.64 -6.70 19.02
C GLU A 145 5.21 -5.26 19.39
N GLU A 146 6.15 -4.40 19.78
CA GLU A 146 5.86 -3.00 20.09
C GLU A 146 5.40 -2.20 18.85
N ILE A 147 5.98 -2.48 17.68
CA ILE A 147 5.52 -1.88 16.40
C ILE A 147 4.08 -2.34 16.10
N GLU A 148 3.79 -3.63 16.25
CA GLU A 148 2.46 -4.19 16.01
C GLU A 148 1.41 -3.60 16.97
N LYS A 149 1.73 -3.49 18.26
CA LYS A 149 0.86 -2.81 19.24
C LYS A 149 0.54 -1.38 18.82
N GLY A 150 1.52 -0.66 18.28
CA GLY A 150 1.33 0.68 17.71
C GLY A 150 0.36 0.66 16.53
N ALA A 151 0.52 -0.28 15.59
CA ALA A 151 -0.40 -0.46 14.46
C ALA A 151 -1.84 -0.78 14.92
N ILE A 152 -2.00 -1.65 15.93
CA ILE A 152 -3.31 -1.94 16.54
C ILE A 152 -3.90 -0.69 17.19
N GLY A 153 -3.11 0.08 17.93
CA GLY A 153 -3.52 1.35 18.53
C GLY A 153 -4.05 2.32 17.47
N TRP A 154 -3.29 2.48 16.38
CA TRP A 154 -3.70 3.26 15.22
C TRP A 154 -5.01 2.80 14.61
N ARG A 155 -5.18 1.48 14.38
CA ARG A 155 -6.46 0.93 13.89
C ARG A 155 -7.63 1.40 14.75
N TRP A 156 -7.53 1.32 16.07
CA TRP A 156 -8.62 1.77 16.95
C TRP A 156 -8.87 3.27 16.89
N ARG A 157 -7.81 4.06 16.71
CA ARG A 157 -7.89 5.51 16.55
C ARG A 157 -8.62 5.93 15.28
N ILE A 158 -8.33 5.28 14.15
CA ILE A 158 -8.81 5.75 12.83
C ILE A 158 -9.97 4.95 12.23
N LYS A 159 -10.25 3.71 12.67
CA LYS A 159 -11.25 2.84 12.00
C LYS A 159 -12.67 3.43 11.84
N GLY A 160 -13.01 4.46 12.62
CA GLY A 160 -14.30 5.14 12.58
C GLY A 160 -14.34 6.38 11.68
N ARG A 161 -13.23 6.76 11.06
CA ARG A 161 -13.09 7.92 10.15
C ARG A 161 -13.63 7.62 8.75
N VAL A 162 -14.83 7.04 8.69
CA VAL A 162 -15.44 6.49 7.46
C VAL A 162 -15.68 7.54 6.38
N GLU A 163 -15.80 8.82 6.76
CA GLU A 163 -15.89 9.97 5.85
C GLU A 163 -14.66 10.15 4.95
N ARG A 164 -13.51 9.61 5.38
CA ARG A 164 -12.27 9.68 4.63
C ARG A 164 -12.21 8.72 3.45
N LEU A 165 -13.05 7.68 3.45
CA LEU A 165 -13.12 6.69 2.38
C LEU A 165 -13.19 7.35 1.00
N CYS A 166 -12.23 7.03 0.14
CA CYS A 166 -12.12 7.56 -1.22
C CYS A 166 -11.64 6.49 -2.19
N ALA A 167 -11.70 6.79 -3.49
CA ALA A 167 -11.02 5.96 -4.47
C ALA A 167 -9.52 6.01 -4.20
N VAL A 168 -8.85 4.85 -4.31
CA VAL A 168 -7.40 4.72 -4.18
C VAL A 168 -6.88 3.84 -5.30
N HIS A 169 -5.59 3.97 -5.61
CA HIS A 169 -4.86 2.95 -6.35
C HIS A 169 -4.58 1.73 -5.46
N GLY A 170 -4.19 1.96 -4.20
CA GLY A 170 -3.92 0.92 -3.20
C GLY A 170 -2.51 0.35 -3.26
N ASP A 171 -1.80 0.48 -4.40
CA ASP A 171 -0.38 0.11 -4.51
C ASP A 171 0.43 1.06 -5.40
N PHE A 172 0.30 2.37 -5.12
CA PHE A 172 0.89 3.44 -5.94
C PHE A 172 2.40 3.63 -5.65
N HIS A 173 3.26 2.78 -6.20
CA HIS A 173 4.72 2.84 -6.01
C HIS A 173 5.49 2.85 -7.34
N PRO A 174 6.79 3.21 -7.35
CA PRO A 174 7.54 3.45 -8.58
C PRO A 174 7.62 2.30 -9.60
N TRP A 175 7.33 1.08 -9.20
CA TRP A 175 7.32 -0.10 -10.09
C TRP A 175 5.98 -0.29 -10.80
N ASN A 176 4.89 0.29 -10.29
CA ASN A 176 3.55 0.21 -10.86
C ASN A 176 3.19 1.44 -11.71
N ILE A 177 4.15 2.33 -11.94
CA ILE A 177 3.96 3.59 -12.66
C ILE A 177 4.85 3.56 -13.90
N LEU A 178 4.24 3.51 -15.08
CA LEU A 178 4.95 3.60 -16.35
C LEU A 178 4.82 5.00 -16.94
N PHE A 179 5.91 5.76 -16.96
CA PHE A 179 5.93 7.04 -17.65
C PHE A 179 6.11 6.86 -19.16
N ARG A 180 5.40 7.69 -19.92
CA ARG A 180 5.67 7.83 -21.36
C ARG A 180 7.00 8.57 -21.56
N GLU A 181 7.70 8.21 -22.63
CA GLU A 181 8.99 8.79 -22.98
C GLU A 181 8.90 10.33 -23.08
N GLY A 182 9.81 11.03 -22.41
CA GLY A 182 9.92 12.49 -22.44
C GLY A 182 8.71 13.28 -21.92
N ALA A 183 7.77 12.63 -21.21
CA ALA A 183 6.54 13.27 -20.77
C ALA A 183 6.21 12.98 -19.28
N PRO A 184 5.46 13.89 -18.62
CA PRO A 184 4.95 13.67 -17.26
C PRO A 184 3.68 12.82 -17.23
N SER A 185 3.16 12.39 -18.38
CA SER A 185 2.01 11.49 -18.44
C SER A 185 2.45 10.04 -18.20
N PHE A 186 1.62 9.27 -17.51
CA PHE A 186 1.91 7.89 -17.14
C PHE A 186 0.69 6.98 -17.33
N ILE A 187 0.94 5.67 -17.22
CA ILE A 187 -0.02 4.59 -17.13
C ILE A 187 0.25 3.86 -15.80
N LEU A 188 -0.82 3.38 -15.17
CA LEU A 188 -0.74 2.66 -13.91
C LEU A 188 -0.97 1.17 -14.13
N LEU A 189 -0.24 0.37 -13.37
CA LEU A 189 -0.34 -1.07 -13.31
C LEU A 189 -0.82 -1.49 -11.92
N ASP A 190 -1.38 -2.69 -11.83
CA ASP A 190 -1.57 -3.40 -10.57
C ASP A 190 -2.31 -2.61 -9.46
N ARG A 191 -3.63 -2.51 -9.64
CA ARG A 191 -4.57 -1.99 -8.62
C ARG A 191 -5.16 -3.11 -7.75
N SER A 192 -4.33 -4.09 -7.37
CA SER A 192 -4.78 -5.32 -6.70
C SER A 192 -5.29 -5.15 -5.28
N ARG A 193 -4.98 -4.03 -4.61
CA ARG A 193 -5.33 -3.79 -3.20
C ARG A 193 -6.70 -3.11 -2.97
N GLY A 194 -7.57 -3.17 -3.98
CA GLY A 194 -8.96 -2.71 -3.89
C GLY A 194 -9.18 -1.27 -4.34
N ALA A 195 -10.42 -0.96 -4.68
CA ALA A 195 -10.76 0.32 -5.29
C ALA A 195 -11.00 1.47 -4.30
N TRP A 196 -11.32 1.14 -3.05
CA TRP A 196 -11.76 2.09 -2.03
C TRP A 196 -10.90 1.95 -0.78
N GLY A 197 -10.44 3.06 -0.23
CA GLY A 197 -9.59 3.06 0.96
C GLY A 197 -9.29 4.45 1.48
N GLU A 198 -8.09 4.60 2.03
CA GLU A 198 -7.61 5.85 2.61
C GLU A 198 -6.51 6.43 1.72
N ALA A 199 -6.62 7.71 1.39
CA ALA A 199 -5.67 8.47 0.58
C ALA A 199 -4.22 8.37 1.07
N ALA A 200 -4.06 8.24 2.39
CA ALA A 200 -2.75 8.10 3.03
C ALA A 200 -1.96 6.86 2.58
N ASP A 201 -2.63 5.81 2.08
CA ASP A 201 -1.97 4.62 1.54
C ASP A 201 -1.14 4.98 0.30
N ASP A 202 -1.78 5.57 -0.72
CA ASP A 202 -1.11 5.96 -1.97
C ASP A 202 -0.04 7.04 -1.74
N VAL A 203 -0.34 8.05 -0.91
CA VAL A 203 0.62 9.12 -0.59
C VAL A 203 1.85 8.57 0.13
N SER A 204 1.68 7.70 1.13
CA SER A 204 2.82 7.09 1.83
C SER A 204 3.61 6.16 0.91
N SER A 205 2.94 5.41 0.03
CA SER A 205 3.54 4.45 -0.90
C SER A 205 4.58 5.08 -1.82
N ILE A 206 4.32 6.28 -2.33
CA ILE A 206 5.28 6.98 -3.19
C ILE A 206 6.31 7.78 -2.38
N THR A 207 5.89 8.50 -1.34
CA THR A 207 6.77 9.42 -0.62
C THR A 207 7.79 8.70 0.27
N ILE A 208 7.50 7.49 0.75
CA ILE A 208 8.47 6.64 1.45
C ILE A 208 9.64 6.26 0.54
N ASN A 209 9.42 6.13 -0.77
CA ASN A 209 10.48 5.80 -1.72
C ASN A 209 11.46 6.97 -1.83
N TYR A 210 10.99 8.22 -1.84
CA TYR A 210 11.91 9.37 -1.80
C TYR A 210 12.76 9.38 -0.51
N ILE A 211 12.18 9.04 0.65
CA ILE A 211 12.94 8.89 1.90
C ILE A 211 13.97 7.76 1.76
N PHE A 212 13.55 6.61 1.27
CA PHE A 212 14.40 5.43 1.07
C PHE A 212 15.59 5.72 0.15
N TYR A 213 15.34 6.30 -1.02
CA TYR A 213 16.39 6.67 -1.98
C TYR A 213 17.35 7.71 -1.40
N ALA A 214 16.85 8.73 -0.69
CA ALA A 214 17.72 9.70 -0.01
C ALA A 214 18.63 9.05 1.03
N LEU A 215 18.09 8.12 1.83
CA LEU A 215 18.88 7.40 2.82
C LEU A 215 19.92 6.49 2.16
N ASN A 216 19.57 5.81 1.09
CA ASN A 216 20.47 4.91 0.39
C ASN A 216 21.64 5.65 -0.27
N GLU A 217 21.36 6.81 -0.89
CA GLU A 217 22.38 7.62 -1.57
C GLU A 217 23.21 8.43 -0.56
N TYR A 218 22.56 9.05 0.43
CA TYR A 218 23.19 10.09 1.25
C TYR A 218 23.35 9.74 2.73
N GLY A 219 22.77 8.63 3.20
CA GLY A 219 22.68 8.29 4.63
C GLY A 219 21.81 9.25 5.45
N SER A 220 21.12 10.20 4.81
CA SER A 220 20.29 11.24 5.44
C SER A 220 19.25 11.76 4.45
N PHE A 221 18.12 12.27 4.94
CA PHE A 221 17.07 12.80 4.08
C PHE A 221 17.41 14.20 3.54
N LYS A 222 18.07 14.25 2.38
CA LYS A 222 18.51 15.48 1.71
C LYS A 222 18.60 15.30 0.19
N GLY A 223 19.00 16.37 -0.50
CA GLY A 223 19.28 16.34 -1.94
C GLY A 223 18.02 16.27 -2.80
N GLU A 224 18.17 15.66 -3.96
CA GLU A 224 17.21 15.56 -5.05
C GLU A 224 15.93 14.88 -4.59
N PHE A 225 16.05 13.80 -3.83
CA PHE A 225 14.89 13.07 -3.33
C PHE A 225 14.13 13.84 -2.26
N LYS A 226 14.80 14.69 -1.47
CA LYS A 226 14.08 15.62 -0.58
C LYS A 226 13.30 16.66 -1.40
N GLU A 227 13.89 17.18 -2.47
CA GLU A 227 13.21 18.13 -3.35
C GLU A 227 11.96 17.51 -4.01
N LEU A 228 12.05 16.28 -4.55
CA LEU A 228 10.89 15.58 -5.10
C LEU A 228 9.81 15.31 -4.05
N TYR A 229 10.23 14.94 -2.83
CA TYR A 229 9.32 14.74 -1.71
C TYR A 229 8.57 16.02 -1.33
N ASP A 230 9.29 17.15 -1.23
CA ASP A 230 8.70 18.45 -0.91
C ASP A 230 7.70 18.86 -1.99
N ILE A 231 8.09 18.77 -3.28
CA ILE A 231 7.22 19.05 -4.42
C ILE A 231 5.95 18.20 -4.37
N PHE A 232 6.09 16.90 -4.10
CA PHE A 232 4.96 15.99 -4.03
C PHE A 232 3.99 16.39 -2.91
N TRP A 233 4.47 16.57 -1.69
CA TRP A 233 3.62 16.91 -0.54
C TRP A 233 2.95 18.27 -0.68
N GLU A 234 3.70 19.28 -1.15
CA GLU A 234 3.16 20.63 -1.33
C GLU A 234 2.05 20.63 -2.39
N THR A 235 2.30 20.00 -3.54
CA THR A 235 1.29 19.86 -4.60
C THR A 235 0.06 19.10 -4.09
N TYR A 236 0.27 18.01 -3.34
CA TYR A 236 -0.85 17.17 -2.88
C TYR A 236 -1.73 17.93 -1.90
N LEU A 237 -1.14 18.57 -0.90
CA LEU A 237 -1.89 19.31 0.12
C LEU A 237 -2.58 20.55 -0.47
N GLU A 238 -1.94 21.22 -1.43
CA GLU A 238 -2.53 22.35 -2.14
C GLU A 238 -3.76 21.93 -2.94
N GLU A 239 -3.68 20.86 -3.72
CA GLU A 239 -4.77 20.44 -4.62
C GLU A 239 -5.88 19.64 -3.92
N SER A 240 -5.53 18.80 -2.94
CA SER A 240 -6.52 17.97 -2.21
C SER A 240 -7.27 18.75 -1.13
N HIS A 241 -6.69 19.85 -0.63
CA HIS A 241 -7.16 20.56 0.54
C HIS A 241 -7.38 19.66 1.78
N ASP A 242 -6.61 18.57 1.92
CA ASP A 242 -6.72 17.60 3.02
C ASP A 242 -5.52 17.69 3.98
N PRO A 243 -5.45 18.69 4.90
CA PRO A 243 -4.40 18.76 5.90
C PRO A 243 -4.53 17.67 6.97
N GLU A 244 -5.68 16.99 7.05
CA GLU A 244 -5.95 15.95 8.03
C GLU A 244 -5.24 14.64 7.69
N ILE A 245 -4.86 14.42 6.42
CA ILE A 245 -4.04 13.25 6.03
C ILE A 245 -2.79 13.08 6.91
N LEU A 246 -2.22 14.19 7.41
CA LEU A 246 -1.06 14.18 8.29
C LEU A 246 -1.35 13.55 9.66
N GLU A 247 -2.60 13.51 10.11
CA GLU A 247 -3.04 12.83 11.34
C GLU A 247 -3.41 11.36 11.12
N ILE A 248 -3.43 10.91 9.86
CA ILE A 248 -3.92 9.58 9.46
C ILE A 248 -2.82 8.73 8.83
N ILE A 249 -1.83 9.36 8.19
CA ILE A 249 -0.75 8.69 7.46
C ILE A 249 0.26 7.86 8.28
N PRO A 250 0.52 8.09 9.59
CA PRO A 250 1.55 7.33 10.29
C PRO A 250 1.46 5.79 10.18
N PRO A 251 0.30 5.11 10.37
CA PRO A 251 0.23 3.65 10.22
C PRO A 251 0.51 3.17 8.78
N PHE A 252 0.27 4.01 7.78
CA PHE A 252 0.59 3.70 6.39
C PHE A 252 2.09 3.85 6.12
N TYR A 253 2.73 4.88 6.69
CA TYR A 253 4.20 4.98 6.67
C TYR A 253 4.89 3.88 7.47
N LEU A 254 4.29 3.41 8.57
CA LEU A 254 4.76 2.23 9.31
C LEU A 254 4.77 1.01 8.36
N PHE A 255 3.64 0.75 7.70
CA PHE A 255 3.52 -0.34 6.73
C PHE A 255 4.54 -0.21 5.59
N ARG A 256 4.57 0.94 4.91
CA ARG A 256 5.49 1.14 3.78
C ARG A 256 6.96 1.18 4.21
N GLY A 257 7.24 1.59 5.44
CA GLY A 257 8.55 1.47 6.07
C GLY A 257 9.00 0.02 6.21
N LEU A 258 8.11 -0.87 6.69
CA LEU A 258 8.37 -2.32 6.74
C LEU A 258 8.63 -2.91 5.34
N VAL A 259 7.97 -2.39 4.30
CA VAL A 259 8.23 -2.79 2.90
C VAL A 259 9.66 -2.46 2.50
N VAL A 260 10.07 -1.18 2.62
CA VAL A 260 11.41 -0.75 2.17
C VAL A 260 12.55 -1.19 3.09
N ALA A 261 12.24 -1.63 4.32
CA ALA A 261 13.20 -2.22 5.26
C ALA A 261 13.25 -3.76 5.18
N SER A 262 12.44 -4.38 4.32
CA SER A 262 12.26 -5.84 4.25
C SER A 262 13.59 -6.58 4.01
N PRO A 263 13.93 -7.59 4.84
CA PRO A 263 15.11 -8.41 4.63
C PRO A 263 15.00 -9.33 3.41
N ILE A 264 13.79 -9.64 2.95
CA ILE A 264 13.55 -10.48 1.78
C ILE A 264 13.74 -9.67 0.49
N TRP A 265 13.16 -8.47 0.43
CA TRP A 265 13.20 -7.64 -0.78
C TRP A 265 14.48 -6.82 -0.89
N TYR A 266 15.08 -6.44 0.24
CA TYR A 266 16.33 -5.68 0.29
C TYR A 266 17.38 -6.41 1.16
N PRO A 267 17.84 -7.62 0.76
CA PRO A 267 18.75 -8.42 1.58
C PRO A 267 20.11 -7.74 1.80
N ASN A 268 20.54 -6.90 0.85
CA ASN A 268 21.85 -6.22 0.87
C ASN A 268 21.78 -4.75 1.35
N LEU A 269 20.63 -4.30 1.89
CA LEU A 269 20.50 -2.92 2.37
C LEU A 269 21.48 -2.64 3.51
N ASP A 270 22.22 -1.52 3.41
CA ASP A 270 23.16 -1.08 4.43
C ASP A 270 22.49 -1.03 5.81
N ILE A 271 23.17 -1.60 6.80
CA ILE A 271 22.63 -1.76 8.15
C ILE A 271 22.26 -0.42 8.79
N LYS A 272 23.01 0.66 8.53
CA LYS A 272 22.71 1.99 9.08
C LYS A 272 21.45 2.57 8.45
N VAL A 273 21.27 2.39 7.14
CA VAL A 273 20.03 2.79 6.45
C VAL A 273 18.84 2.04 7.04
N ARG A 274 18.98 0.72 7.20
CA ARG A 274 17.92 -0.11 7.78
C ARG A 274 17.56 0.31 9.20
N LEU A 275 18.53 0.60 10.06
CA LEU A 275 18.29 1.09 11.42
C LEU A 275 17.52 2.42 11.41
N LYS A 276 17.86 3.35 10.51
CA LYS A 276 17.11 4.61 10.36
C LYS A 276 15.67 4.39 9.91
N LEU A 277 15.43 3.45 9.00
CA LEU A 277 14.07 3.06 8.61
C LEU A 277 13.30 2.47 9.81
N PHE A 278 13.94 1.66 10.65
CA PHE A 278 13.29 1.16 11.87
C PHE A 278 13.02 2.24 12.93
N ASN A 279 13.90 3.24 13.06
CA ASN A 279 13.60 4.42 13.87
C ASN A 279 12.36 5.17 13.35
N PHE A 280 12.24 5.30 12.03
CA PHE A 280 11.09 5.89 11.38
C PHE A 280 9.81 5.09 11.65
N ILE A 281 9.83 3.77 11.42
CA ILE A 281 8.71 2.85 11.70
C ILE A 281 8.26 2.96 13.17
N LYS A 282 9.20 2.90 14.11
CA LYS A 282 8.93 3.02 15.56
C LYS A 282 8.36 4.39 15.93
N SER A 283 8.79 5.45 15.26
CA SER A 283 8.23 6.79 15.43
C SER A 283 6.78 6.85 14.93
N MET A 284 6.52 6.32 13.72
CA MET A 284 5.18 6.28 13.14
C MET A 284 4.19 5.48 13.98
N ALA A 285 4.65 4.43 14.65
CA ALA A 285 3.86 3.65 15.60
C ALA A 285 3.39 4.46 16.84
N LYS A 286 4.02 5.60 17.14
CA LYS A 286 3.83 6.35 18.41
C LYS A 286 3.30 7.76 18.24
N ILE A 287 3.68 8.46 17.17
CA ILE A 287 3.28 9.87 16.98
C ILE A 287 1.79 9.98 16.71
N GLU A 288 1.23 11.17 16.90
CA GLU A 288 -0.19 11.42 16.60
C GLU A 288 -0.41 12.14 15.27
N ARG A 289 0.60 12.89 14.83
CA ARG A 289 0.55 13.70 13.63
C ARG A 289 1.93 13.71 12.99
N PHE A 290 1.97 13.40 11.71
CA PHE A 290 3.16 13.46 10.89
C PHE A 290 3.46 14.91 10.50
N ASP A 291 4.75 15.20 10.34
CA ASP A 291 5.25 16.52 9.98
C ASP A 291 6.18 16.34 8.80
N TYR A 292 5.60 16.46 7.61
CA TYR A 292 6.29 16.18 6.36
C TYR A 292 7.48 17.11 6.13
N ARG A 293 7.51 18.29 6.75
CA ARG A 293 8.63 19.23 6.58
C ARG A 293 9.87 18.86 7.38
N HIS A 294 9.73 18.00 8.40
CA HIS A 294 10.78 17.66 9.36
C HIS A 294 10.90 16.14 9.51
N VAL A 295 11.11 15.42 8.41
CA VAL A 295 11.21 13.95 8.38
C VAL A 295 12.43 13.46 9.18
N GLU A 296 13.52 14.22 9.18
CA GLU A 296 14.77 13.91 9.86
C GLU A 296 14.59 13.59 11.34
N LYS A 297 13.61 14.21 12.02
CA LYS A 297 13.34 13.98 13.45
C LYS A 297 12.83 12.58 13.78
N TYR A 298 12.39 11.84 12.76
CA TYR A 298 11.89 10.48 12.88
C TYR A 298 12.92 9.42 12.49
N LEU A 299 14.07 9.82 11.93
CA LEU A 299 15.10 8.90 11.41
C LEU A 299 16.22 8.60 12.43
N GLU A 300 16.31 9.40 13.49
CA GLU A 300 17.33 9.30 14.55
C GLU A 300 16.93 8.37 15.70
#